data_AF-A0A955EGV0-F1
#
_entry.id   AF-A0A955EGV0-F1
#
_cell.length_a   1.000
_cell.length_b   1.000
_cell.length_c   1.000
_cell.angle_alpha   90.00
_cell.angle_beta   90.00
_cell.angle_gamma   90.00
#
_symmetry.space_group_name_H-M   'P 1'
#
loop_
_entity.id
_entity.type
_entity.pdbx_description
1 polymer ?
#
loop_
_entity_poly.entity_id
_entity_poly.type
_entity_poly.pdbx_seq_one_letter_code
_entity_poly.pdbx_strand_id
1 'polypeptide(L)'
;MERLYYTVQTAEEALDDELLDAYRGERGEYLASDECENGKLYWGGGRSIGELAICRGKDEYGRMQFEGLRNKFGVDYLFIEYHYDDDPSFGTYTPSVKLETAPDFETEEQAMYWILEQQITLIKDRLQWLKYLPDRLKSARSYNWLIDRDQELLDDALRMKEEGFSDTPAPTFRQIIEAKQRELVDTGEGDQLVEAAGE
;
A
#
# COMPACT_ATOMS: atom_id res chain seq x y z
N MET A 1 -36.01 -7.62 23.41
CA MET A 1 -35.55 -6.36 24.04
C MET A 1 -34.08 -6.23 23.70
N GLU A 2 -33.76 -5.59 22.57
CA GLU A 2 -32.39 -5.24 22.22
C GLU A 2 -31.96 -4.07 23.10
N ARG A 3 -30.88 -4.26 23.87
CA ARG A 3 -30.21 -3.15 24.53
C ARG A 3 -29.35 -2.45 23.49
N LEU A 4 -29.83 -1.33 22.97
CA LEU A 4 -28.99 -0.38 22.25
C LEU A 4 -28.01 0.25 23.26
N TYR A 5 -26.77 -0.22 23.25
CA TYR A 5 -25.67 0.44 23.95
C TYR A 5 -25.26 1.65 23.10
N TYR A 6 -25.77 2.83 23.44
CA TYR A 6 -25.22 4.09 22.92
C TYR A 6 -23.94 4.38 23.70
N THR A 7 -22.79 4.10 23.10
CA THR A 7 -21.50 4.61 23.58
C THR A 7 -21.50 6.12 23.34
N VAL A 8 -21.40 6.91 24.40
CA VAL A 8 -21.20 8.35 24.31
C VAL A 8 -19.77 8.57 23.85
N GLN A 9 -19.60 8.97 22.59
CA GLN A 9 -18.31 9.35 22.05
C GLN A 9 -17.79 10.60 22.76
N THR A 10 -16.53 10.56 23.19
CA THR A 10 -15.88 11.72 23.81
C THR A 10 -15.58 12.78 22.76
N ALA A 11 -15.42 14.04 23.19
CA ALA A 11 -15.05 15.13 22.28
C ALA A 11 -13.68 14.90 21.61
N GLU A 12 -12.77 14.20 22.29
CA GLU A 12 -11.46 13.82 21.75
C GLU A 12 -11.58 12.76 20.64
N GLU A 13 -12.39 11.72 20.87
CA GLU A 13 -12.67 10.69 19.85
C GLU A 13 -13.38 11.27 18.63
N ALA A 14 -14.33 12.19 18.83
CA ALA A 14 -15.02 12.84 17.71
C ALA A 14 -14.07 13.67 16.84
N LEU A 15 -13.07 14.30 17.46
CA LEU A 15 -12.07 15.09 16.77
C LEU A 15 -11.04 14.21 16.03
N ASP A 16 -10.63 13.09 16.63
CA ASP A 16 -9.80 12.07 15.99
C ASP A 16 -10.52 11.50 14.76
N ASP A 17 -11.80 11.11 14.90
CA ASP A 17 -12.60 10.57 13.79
C ASP A 17 -12.74 11.60 12.66
N GLU A 18 -13.03 12.85 12.99
CA GLU A 18 -13.13 13.91 11.99
C GLU A 18 -11.80 14.12 11.23
N LEU A 19 -10.67 14.11 11.94
CA LEU A 19 -9.35 14.21 11.29
C LEU A 19 -9.09 13.00 10.39
N LEU A 20 -9.38 11.78 10.88
CA LEU A 20 -9.14 10.55 10.13
C LEU A 20 -10.05 10.44 8.90
N ASP A 21 -11.29 10.90 9.00
CA ASP A 21 -12.22 10.95 7.88
C ASP A 21 -11.78 11.99 6.85
N ALA A 22 -11.35 13.18 7.29
CA ALA A 22 -10.79 14.18 6.39
C ALA A 22 -9.49 13.68 5.71
N TYR A 23 -8.63 12.97 6.45
CA TYR A 23 -7.36 12.43 5.97
C TYR A 23 -7.56 11.31 4.95
N ARG A 24 -8.53 10.43 5.17
CA ARG A 24 -8.89 9.35 4.24
C ARG A 24 -9.72 9.86 3.06
N GLY A 25 -10.19 11.10 3.09
CA GLY A 25 -11.23 11.58 2.20
C GLY A 25 -12.60 11.02 2.56
N GLU A 26 -13.65 11.60 2.00
CA GLU A 26 -14.98 10.99 2.10
C GLU A 26 -14.87 9.54 1.64
N ARG A 27 -15.31 8.60 2.49
CA ARG A 27 -15.62 7.23 2.05
C ARG A 27 -16.81 7.32 1.10
N GLY A 28 -16.59 7.89 -0.09
CA GLY A 28 -17.51 7.77 -1.20
C GLY A 28 -17.73 6.28 -1.46
N GLU A 29 -18.85 5.96 -2.12
CA GLU A 29 -19.00 4.63 -2.70
C GLU A 29 -17.73 4.34 -3.52
N TYR A 30 -17.05 3.24 -3.17
CA TYR A 30 -15.94 2.73 -3.95
C TYR A 30 -16.38 2.62 -5.40
N LEU A 31 -15.46 2.91 -6.32
CA LEU A 31 -15.73 2.65 -7.72
C LEU A 31 -15.79 1.13 -7.90
N ALA A 32 -16.85 0.64 -8.55
CA ALA A 32 -16.90 -0.76 -8.89
C ALA A 32 -15.71 -1.07 -9.83
N SER A 33 -15.14 -2.26 -9.71
CA SER A 33 -13.92 -2.60 -10.46
C SER A 33 -14.18 -2.55 -11.98
N ASP A 34 -15.40 -2.85 -12.43
CA ASP A 34 -15.84 -2.80 -13.82
C ASP A 34 -16.04 -1.38 -14.38
N GLU A 35 -16.14 -0.37 -13.51
CA GLU A 35 -16.18 1.04 -13.87
C GLU A 35 -14.77 1.61 -14.14
N CYS A 36 -13.70 0.85 -13.87
CA CYS A 36 -12.36 1.35 -14.12
C CYS A 36 -12.03 1.40 -15.62
N GLU A 37 -11.62 2.58 -16.05
CA GLU A 37 -11.14 2.85 -17.39
C GLU A 37 -9.67 2.40 -17.55
N ASN A 38 -9.42 1.60 -18.59
CA ASN A 38 -8.07 1.15 -18.95
C ASN A 38 -7.11 2.34 -19.17
N GLY A 39 -5.90 2.23 -18.63
CA GLY A 39 -4.85 3.25 -18.70
C GLY A 39 -5.05 4.44 -17.77
N LYS A 40 -6.01 4.39 -16.84
CA LYS A 40 -6.19 5.45 -15.82
C LYS A 40 -5.51 5.08 -14.51
N LEU A 41 -4.92 6.09 -13.87
CA LEU A 41 -4.42 6.02 -12.51
C LEU A 41 -5.56 6.27 -11.52
N TYR A 42 -5.61 5.45 -10.47
CA TYR A 42 -6.56 5.56 -9.39
C TYR A 42 -5.85 5.74 -8.06
N TRP A 43 -6.49 6.49 -7.17
CA TRP A 43 -6.25 6.44 -5.74
C TRP A 43 -7.25 5.48 -5.10
N GLY A 44 -6.77 4.66 -4.18
CA GLY A 44 -7.55 3.63 -3.53
C GLY A 44 -6.77 2.96 -2.39
N GLY A 45 -7.19 1.76 -2.02
CA GLY A 45 -6.54 1.01 -0.97
C GLY A 45 -6.48 -0.47 -1.30
N GLY A 46 -5.34 -1.10 -1.07
CA GLY A 46 -5.19 -2.54 -1.24
C GLY A 46 -4.32 -3.18 -0.17
N ARG A 47 -4.47 -4.50 -0.01
CA ARG A 47 -3.62 -5.28 0.91
C ARG A 47 -2.24 -5.57 0.36
N SER A 48 -2.09 -5.57 -0.97
CA SER A 48 -0.86 -5.94 -1.66
C SER A 48 -0.28 -4.79 -2.47
N ILE A 49 -1.14 -3.89 -2.96
CA ILE A 49 -0.78 -2.68 -3.70
C ILE A 49 -0.87 -1.47 -2.77
N GLY A 50 0.02 -0.48 -2.99
CA GLY A 50 -0.04 0.83 -2.35
C GLY A 50 -1.29 1.63 -2.71
N GLU A 51 -1.30 2.92 -2.36
CA GLU A 51 -2.48 3.78 -2.52
C GLU A 51 -2.78 4.13 -3.99
N LEU A 52 -1.81 3.93 -4.88
CA LEU A 52 -1.89 4.25 -6.31
C LEU A 52 -1.81 2.98 -7.17
N ALA A 53 -2.73 2.85 -8.13
CA ALA A 53 -2.69 1.77 -9.11
C ALA A 53 -3.25 2.20 -10.46
N ILE A 54 -2.71 1.62 -11.54
CA ILE A 54 -3.17 1.80 -12.91
C ILE A 54 -4.16 0.68 -13.23
N CYS A 55 -5.36 1.02 -13.69
CA CYS A 55 -6.30 0.04 -14.26
C CYS A 55 -5.77 -0.41 -15.63
N ARG A 56 -5.43 -1.68 -15.79
CA ARG A 56 -4.98 -2.29 -17.06
C ARG A 56 -6.12 -2.90 -17.88
N GLY A 57 -7.36 -2.67 -17.44
CA GLY A 57 -8.55 -3.23 -18.06
C GLY A 57 -8.76 -4.70 -17.70
N LYS A 58 -9.56 -5.38 -18.53
CA LYS A 58 -9.91 -6.79 -18.32
C LYS A 58 -8.90 -7.71 -18.99
N ASP A 59 -8.53 -8.78 -18.29
CA ASP A 59 -7.70 -9.85 -18.85
C ASP A 59 -8.48 -10.81 -19.76
N GLU A 60 -7.84 -11.88 -20.23
CA GLU A 60 -8.46 -12.89 -21.10
C GLU A 60 -9.66 -13.63 -20.46
N TYR A 61 -9.79 -13.58 -19.14
CA TYR A 61 -10.90 -14.17 -18.38
C TYR A 61 -11.95 -13.13 -17.95
N GLY A 62 -11.82 -11.88 -18.38
CA GLY A 62 -12.73 -10.79 -18.02
C GLY A 62 -12.48 -10.18 -16.63
N ARG A 63 -11.36 -10.50 -15.97
CA ARG A 63 -11.02 -10.01 -14.63
C ARG A 63 -10.35 -8.66 -14.73
N MET A 64 -10.74 -7.73 -13.85
CA MET A 64 -10.10 -6.41 -13.84
C MET A 64 -8.69 -6.49 -13.25
N GLN A 65 -7.74 -5.80 -13.88
CA GLN A 65 -6.34 -5.76 -13.49
C GLN A 65 -5.96 -4.38 -12.96
N PHE A 66 -5.37 -4.35 -11.76
CA PHE A 66 -4.76 -3.17 -11.19
C PHE A 66 -3.27 -3.39 -11.01
N GLU A 67 -2.46 -2.49 -11.54
CA GLU A 67 -1.01 -2.54 -11.43
C GLU A 67 -0.51 -1.40 -10.56
N GLY A 68 0.25 -1.71 -9.52
CA GLY A 68 0.83 -0.71 -8.64
C GLY A 68 2.05 -1.21 -7.89
N LEU A 69 2.65 -0.33 -7.08
CA LEU A 69 3.78 -0.70 -6.23
C LEU A 69 3.31 -1.56 -5.07
N ARG A 70 4.06 -2.63 -4.79
CA ARG A 70 3.72 -3.57 -3.73
C ARG A 70 3.97 -3.00 -2.34
N ASN A 71 3.03 -3.09 -1.40
CA ASN A 71 3.21 -2.57 -0.04
C ASN A 71 3.67 -3.62 1.00
N LYS A 72 3.37 -4.90 0.80
CA LYS A 72 3.42 -5.92 1.87
C LYS A 72 4.78 -6.61 2.07
N PHE A 73 5.64 -6.66 1.05
CA PHE A 73 6.88 -7.45 1.09
C PHE A 73 8.02 -6.80 0.30
N GLY A 74 8.12 -5.47 0.40
CA GLY A 74 9.00 -4.67 -0.45
C GLY A 74 8.27 -4.16 -1.68
N VAL A 75 8.59 -2.92 -2.02
CA VAL A 75 8.09 -2.09 -3.12
C VAL A 75 8.87 -2.26 -4.42
N ASP A 76 9.89 -3.13 -4.42
CA ASP A 76 10.84 -3.29 -5.53
C ASP A 76 10.25 -3.97 -6.76
N TYR A 77 8.93 -4.17 -6.78
CA TYR A 77 8.23 -4.91 -7.80
C TYR A 77 6.90 -4.25 -8.13
N LEU A 78 6.57 -4.19 -9.43
CA LEU A 78 5.18 -4.03 -9.84
C LEU A 78 4.41 -5.26 -9.40
N PHE A 79 3.25 -5.00 -8.82
CA PHE A 79 2.30 -6.03 -8.48
C PHE A 79 1.04 -5.79 -9.27
N ILE A 80 0.68 -6.77 -10.09
CA ILE A 80 -0.61 -6.81 -10.77
C ILE A 80 -1.55 -7.64 -9.91
N GLU A 81 -2.64 -7.01 -9.50
CA GLU A 81 -3.69 -7.64 -8.75
C GLU A 81 -4.93 -7.84 -9.62
N TYR A 82 -5.55 -9.01 -9.47
CA TYR A 82 -6.66 -9.46 -10.32
C TYR A 82 -7.93 -9.53 -9.50
N HIS A 83 -8.98 -8.88 -9.98
CA HIS A 83 -10.29 -8.87 -9.35
C HIS A 83 -11.21 -9.90 -9.98
N TYR A 84 -11.76 -10.76 -9.12
CA TYR A 84 -12.74 -11.79 -9.50
C TYR A 84 -14.18 -11.38 -9.17
N ASP A 85 -14.35 -10.29 -8.41
CA ASP A 85 -15.64 -9.75 -8.00
C ASP A 85 -15.74 -8.30 -8.48
N ASP A 86 -16.97 -7.94 -8.89
CA ASP A 86 -17.36 -6.62 -9.35
C ASP A 86 -18.10 -5.84 -8.23
N ASP A 87 -18.35 -6.48 -7.06
CA ASP A 87 -18.97 -5.82 -5.92
C ASP A 87 -18.05 -4.74 -5.32
N PRO A 88 -18.53 -3.49 -5.14
CA PRO A 88 -17.75 -2.39 -4.56
C PRO A 88 -17.15 -2.68 -3.18
N SER A 89 -17.69 -3.65 -2.45
CA SER A 89 -17.23 -4.08 -1.13
C SER A 89 -16.25 -5.26 -1.16
N PHE A 90 -16.07 -5.90 -2.32
CA PHE A 90 -15.20 -7.06 -2.49
C PHE A 90 -14.14 -6.82 -3.57
N GLY A 91 -12.90 -6.72 -3.12
CA GLY A 91 -11.75 -6.51 -4.00
C GLY A 91 -10.48 -6.43 -3.18
N THR A 92 -9.37 -6.84 -3.76
CA THR A 92 -8.07 -6.77 -3.09
C THR A 92 -7.44 -5.37 -3.21
N TYR A 93 -7.80 -4.61 -4.26
CA TYR A 93 -7.53 -3.17 -4.44
C TYR A 93 -8.85 -2.43 -4.73
N THR A 94 -9.28 -1.56 -3.84
CA THR A 94 -10.55 -0.83 -3.96
C THR A 94 -10.30 0.57 -4.53
N PRO A 95 -10.47 0.80 -5.86
CA PRO A 95 -10.33 2.13 -6.43
C PRO A 95 -11.40 3.05 -5.85
N SER A 96 -11.02 4.27 -5.52
CA SER A 96 -11.93 5.25 -4.91
C SER A 96 -12.04 6.52 -5.75
N VAL A 97 -10.91 7.00 -6.27
CA VAL A 97 -10.86 8.24 -7.05
C VAL A 97 -10.04 8.01 -8.32
N LYS A 98 -10.64 8.30 -9.47
CA LYS A 98 -9.93 8.39 -10.75
C LYS A 98 -9.10 9.67 -10.78
N LEU A 99 -7.81 9.56 -11.02
CA LEU A 99 -6.87 10.68 -11.04
C LEU A 99 -6.62 11.16 -12.48
N GLU A 100 -5.63 10.58 -13.14
CA GLU A 100 -5.16 10.99 -14.45
C GLU A 100 -4.98 9.82 -15.41
N THR A 101 -4.60 10.13 -16.65
CA THR A 101 -4.24 9.10 -17.64
C THR A 101 -2.78 8.74 -17.44
N ALA A 102 -2.50 7.46 -17.25
CA ALA A 102 -1.13 6.98 -17.24
C ALA A 102 -0.54 7.11 -18.66
N PRO A 103 0.73 7.53 -18.79
CA PRO A 103 1.39 7.52 -20.09
C PRO A 103 1.57 6.09 -20.61
N ASP A 104 1.85 5.96 -21.90
CA ASP A 104 2.27 4.68 -22.46
C ASP A 104 3.70 4.38 -21.98
N PHE A 105 3.90 3.17 -21.46
CA PHE A 105 5.20 2.71 -20.98
C PHE A 105 5.74 1.65 -21.93
N GLU A 106 7.02 1.76 -22.28
CA GLU A 106 7.74 0.76 -23.06
C GLU A 106 8.19 -0.41 -22.19
N THR A 107 8.41 -0.16 -20.89
CA THR A 107 8.86 -1.17 -19.93
C THR A 107 8.10 -1.08 -18.59
N GLU A 108 8.08 -2.19 -17.87
CA GLU A 108 7.59 -2.26 -16.48
C GLU A 108 8.34 -1.30 -15.56
N GLU A 109 9.66 -1.21 -15.71
CA GLU A 109 10.51 -0.29 -14.94
C GLU A 109 10.08 1.19 -15.11
N GLN A 110 9.73 1.61 -16.33
CA GLN A 110 9.22 2.97 -16.57
C GLN A 110 7.90 3.21 -15.82
N ALA A 111 7.01 2.22 -15.79
CA ALA A 111 5.77 2.31 -15.03
C ALA A 111 6.03 2.39 -13.52
N MET A 112 6.98 1.60 -12.99
CA MET A 112 7.38 1.65 -11.58
C MET A 112 7.86 3.03 -11.16
N TYR A 113 8.82 3.59 -11.90
CA TYR A 113 9.36 4.91 -11.60
C TYR A 113 8.28 5.98 -11.66
N TRP A 114 7.40 5.93 -12.67
CA TRP A 114 6.32 6.88 -12.77
C TRP A 114 5.35 6.78 -11.59
N ILE A 115 4.91 5.58 -11.20
CA ILE A 115 4.03 5.40 -10.03
C ILE A 115 4.73 5.87 -8.74
N LEU A 116 6.03 5.60 -8.58
CA LEU A 116 6.82 6.08 -7.44
C LEU A 116 6.85 7.62 -7.38
N GLU A 117 7.00 8.29 -8.52
CA GLU A 117 6.96 9.75 -8.59
C GLU A 117 5.59 10.33 -8.23
N GLN A 118 4.51 9.68 -8.68
CA GLN A 118 3.15 10.05 -8.29
C GLN A 118 2.92 9.87 -6.79
N GLN A 119 3.44 8.77 -6.21
CA GLN A 119 3.35 8.51 -4.78
C GLN A 119 4.12 9.55 -3.96
N ILE A 120 5.34 9.90 -4.36
CA ILE A 120 6.13 10.95 -3.71
C ILE A 120 5.39 12.29 -3.75
N THR A 121 4.78 12.63 -4.89
CA THR A 121 4.01 13.86 -5.06
C THR A 121 2.81 13.89 -4.13
N LEU A 122 2.03 12.80 -4.12
CA LEU A 122 0.86 12.65 -3.25
C LEU A 122 1.22 12.78 -1.76
N ILE A 123 2.28 12.12 -1.30
CA ILE A 123 2.70 12.17 0.11
C ILE A 123 3.15 13.58 0.49
N LYS A 124 3.93 14.27 -0.37
CA LYS A 124 4.34 15.65 -0.12
C LYS A 124 3.16 16.61 -0.02
N ASP A 125 2.19 16.47 -0.91
CA ASP A 125 0.98 17.29 -0.90
C ASP A 125 0.14 17.02 0.35
N ARG A 126 0.03 15.75 0.78
CA ARG A 126 -0.68 15.36 2.01
C ARG A 126 0.00 15.89 3.27
N LEU A 127 1.33 15.82 3.37
CA LEU A 127 2.10 16.45 4.44
C LEU A 127 1.91 17.97 4.46
N GLN A 128 1.85 18.60 3.30
CA GLN A 128 1.60 20.04 3.21
C GLN A 128 0.18 20.39 3.65
N TRP A 129 -0.82 19.60 3.25
CA TRP A 129 -2.20 19.76 3.68
C TRP A 129 -2.34 19.61 5.20
N LEU A 130 -1.72 18.60 5.82
CA LEU A 130 -1.69 18.40 7.28
C LEU A 130 -1.18 19.65 8.01
N LYS A 131 -0.11 20.29 7.50
CA LYS A 131 0.45 21.52 8.07
C LYS A 131 -0.52 22.70 8.05
N TYR A 132 -1.43 22.75 7.07
CA TYR A 132 -2.41 23.82 6.93
C TYR A 132 -3.77 23.54 7.56
N LEU A 133 -3.94 22.41 8.25
CA LEU A 133 -5.17 22.14 8.97
C LEU A 133 -5.47 23.20 10.05
N PRO A 134 -6.75 23.45 10.35
CA PRO A 134 -7.15 24.27 11.50
C PRO A 134 -6.53 23.75 12.81
N ASP A 135 -6.15 24.66 13.71
CA ASP A 135 -5.50 24.33 14.99
C ASP A 135 -6.30 23.32 15.83
N ARG A 136 -7.64 23.35 15.74
CA ARG A 136 -8.48 22.36 16.40
C ARG A 136 -8.16 20.94 15.94
N LEU A 137 -8.01 20.70 14.63
CA LEU A 137 -7.73 19.35 14.09
C LEU A 137 -6.29 18.92 14.39
N LYS A 138 -5.36 19.88 14.47
CA LYS A 138 -3.99 19.62 14.91
C LYS A 138 -3.89 19.18 16.37
N SER A 139 -4.90 19.48 17.19
CA SER A 139 -4.98 19.03 18.57
C SER A 139 -5.51 17.60 18.72
N ALA A 140 -5.98 16.97 17.64
CA ALA A 140 -6.35 15.56 17.64
C ALA A 140 -5.13 14.70 17.96
N ARG A 141 -5.33 13.63 18.73
CA ARG A 141 -4.25 12.71 19.14
C ARG A 141 -3.60 12.04 17.93
N SER A 142 -4.38 11.78 16.89
CA SER A 142 -3.91 11.12 15.66
C SER A 142 -3.04 12.03 14.78
N TYR A 143 -3.02 13.35 15.01
CA TYR A 143 -2.33 14.31 14.13
C TYR A 143 -0.83 14.05 13.97
N ASN A 144 -0.09 13.92 15.08
CA ASN A 144 1.35 13.68 15.02
C ASN A 144 1.65 12.31 14.40
N TRP A 145 0.86 11.29 14.73
CA TRP A 145 1.00 9.96 14.14
C TRP A 145 0.84 9.98 12.61
N LEU A 146 -0.12 10.75 12.08
CA LEU A 146 -0.31 10.89 10.63
C LEU A 146 0.89 11.57 9.95
N ILE A 147 1.46 12.60 10.58
CA ILE A 147 2.67 13.26 10.08
C ILE A 147 3.85 12.27 10.07
N ASP A 148 4.08 11.58 11.18
CA ASP A 148 5.20 10.64 11.31
C ASP A 148 5.07 9.50 10.29
N ARG A 149 3.87 8.93 10.14
CA ARG A 149 3.56 7.91 9.12
C ARG A 149 3.91 8.41 7.72
N ASP A 150 3.41 9.59 7.33
CA ASP A 150 3.63 10.09 5.97
C ASP A 150 5.07 10.52 5.73
N GLN A 151 5.78 10.98 6.76
CA GLN A 151 7.21 11.27 6.65
C GLN A 151 8.01 9.99 6.43
N GLU A 152 7.71 8.91 7.16
CA GLU A 152 8.34 7.60 6.95
C GLU A 152 8.09 7.07 5.54
N LEU A 153 6.84 7.15 5.06
CA LEU A 153 6.50 6.77 3.67
C LEU A 153 7.23 7.61 2.63
N LEU A 154 7.43 8.91 2.88
CA LEU A 154 8.17 9.79 1.99
C LEU A 154 9.66 9.43 1.96
N ASP A 155 10.26 9.22 3.13
CA ASP A 155 11.68 8.90 3.26
C ASP A 155 11.99 7.55 2.58
N ASP A 156 11.13 6.56 2.76
CA ASP A 156 11.20 5.28 2.07
C ASP A 156 11.10 5.44 0.55
N ALA A 157 10.12 6.20 0.05
CA ALA A 157 9.94 6.43 -1.38
C ALA A 157 11.12 7.20 -2.01
N LEU A 158 11.69 8.16 -1.28
CA LEU A 158 12.88 8.90 -1.73
C LEU A 158 14.12 8.00 -1.76
N ARG A 159 14.31 7.14 -0.76
CA ARG A 159 15.38 6.14 -0.75
C ARG A 159 15.28 5.23 -1.96
N MET A 160 14.08 4.72 -2.28
CA MET A 160 13.86 3.90 -3.48
C MET A 160 14.19 4.65 -4.77
N LYS A 161 13.83 5.93 -4.85
CA LYS A 161 14.14 6.77 -6.01
C LYS A 161 15.65 6.96 -6.20
N GLU A 162 16.41 7.05 -5.11
CA GLU A 162 17.86 7.24 -5.13
C GLU A 162 18.62 5.94 -5.39
N GLU A 163 18.24 4.86 -4.71
CA GLU A 163 18.90 3.54 -4.79
C GLU A 163 18.50 2.76 -6.05
N GLY A 164 17.35 3.09 -6.63
CA GLY A 164 16.73 2.35 -7.73
C GLY A 164 16.01 1.08 -7.27
N PHE A 165 15.34 0.42 -8.21
CA PHE A 165 14.70 -0.86 -7.93
C PHE A 165 15.74 -1.99 -8.00
N SER A 166 15.57 -3.01 -7.16
CA SER A 166 16.50 -4.13 -7.17
C SER A 166 16.32 -4.98 -8.44
N ASP A 167 17.31 -4.94 -9.32
CA ASP A 167 17.41 -5.90 -10.44
C ASP A 167 17.74 -7.33 -9.98
N THR A 168 18.02 -7.51 -8.68
CA THR A 168 18.40 -8.82 -8.15
C THR A 168 17.14 -9.67 -8.01
N PRO A 169 17.05 -10.83 -8.70
CA PRO A 169 15.92 -11.72 -8.52
C PRO A 169 15.78 -12.10 -7.04
N ALA A 170 14.55 -12.13 -6.54
CA ALA A 170 14.29 -12.63 -5.19
C ALA A 170 14.96 -14.01 -5.03
N PRO A 171 15.70 -14.26 -3.93
CA PRO A 171 16.38 -15.52 -3.74
C PRO A 171 15.38 -16.67 -3.74
N THR A 172 15.71 -17.74 -4.43
CA THR A 172 14.92 -18.98 -4.40
C THR A 172 14.81 -19.51 -2.97
N PHE A 173 13.75 -20.26 -2.67
CA PHE A 173 13.58 -20.89 -1.35
C PHE A 173 14.82 -21.70 -0.95
N ARG A 174 15.45 -22.40 -1.90
CA ARG A 174 16.69 -23.13 -1.68
C ARG A 174 17.83 -22.21 -1.24
N GLN A 175 18.03 -21.08 -1.92
CA GLN A 175 19.05 -20.10 -1.54
C GLN A 175 18.80 -19.52 -0.15
N ILE A 176 17.53 -19.28 0.21
CA ILE A 176 17.15 -18.81 1.56
C ILE A 176 17.50 -19.87 2.61
N ILE A 177 17.15 -21.14 2.39
CA ILE A 177 17.47 -22.23 3.32
C ILE A 177 18.98 -22.44 3.45
N GLU A 178 19.73 -22.42 2.34
CA GLU A 178 21.19 -22.56 2.36
C GLU A 178 21.88 -21.37 3.03
N ALA A 179 21.30 -20.16 2.98
CA ALA A 179 21.79 -19.00 3.73
C ALA A 179 21.50 -19.14 5.23
N LYS A 180 20.28 -19.53 5.60
CA LYS A 180 19.88 -19.81 6.99
C LYS A 180 20.70 -20.92 7.64
N GLN A 181 20.97 -21.99 6.90
CA GLN A 181 21.80 -23.10 7.39
C GLN A 181 23.25 -22.65 7.63
N ARG A 182 23.80 -21.79 6.76
CA ARG A 182 25.14 -21.20 6.98
C ARG A 182 25.17 -20.30 8.22
N GLU A 183 24.16 -19.44 8.39
CA GLU A 183 24.01 -18.58 9.57
C GLU A 183 23.97 -19.39 10.88
N LEU A 184 23.27 -20.54 10.90
CA LEU A 184 23.20 -21.44 12.06
C LEU A 184 24.52 -22.16 12.36
N VAL A 185 25.29 -22.51 11.32
CA VAL A 185 26.64 -23.09 11.50
C VAL A 185 27.62 -22.04 12.02
N ASP A 186 27.56 -20.82 11.48
CA ASP A 186 28.45 -19.72 11.86
C ASP A 186 28.19 -19.19 13.28
N THR A 187 26.96 -19.33 13.79
CA THR A 187 26.57 -18.95 15.17
C THR A 187 26.80 -20.06 16.19
N GLY A 188 27.21 -21.27 15.76
CA GLY A 188 27.42 -22.43 16.64
C GLY A 188 26.14 -23.11 17.12
N GLU A 189 24.97 -22.76 16.58
CA GLU A 189 23.68 -23.38 16.89
C GLU A 189 23.40 -24.64 16.02
N GLY A 190 24.21 -24.87 14.98
CA GLY A 190 24.05 -25.98 14.03
C GLY A 190 24.15 -27.40 14.61
N ASP A 191 24.85 -27.58 15.73
CA ASP A 191 25.04 -28.92 16.33
C ASP A 191 23.79 -29.43 17.09
N GLN A 192 22.82 -28.56 17.43
CA GLN A 192 21.64 -28.98 18.21
C GLN A 192 20.49 -29.58 17.37
N LEU A 193 20.53 -29.44 16.04
CA LEU A 193 19.45 -29.93 15.16
C LEU A 193 19.70 -31.32 14.57
N VAL A 194 20.95 -31.81 14.58
CA VAL A 194 21.27 -33.15 14.07
C VAL A 194 20.94 -34.24 15.10
N GLU A 195 20.94 -33.94 16.40
CA GLU A 195 20.52 -34.88 17.44
C GLU A 195 18.99 -35.09 17.49
N ALA A 196 18.17 -34.14 17.02
CA ALA A 196 16.71 -34.25 17.05
C ALA A 196 16.09 -34.99 15.85
N ALA A 197 16.87 -35.27 14.80
CA ALA A 197 16.42 -35.99 13.60
C ALA A 197 16.98 -37.43 13.51
N GLY A 198 17.70 -37.86 14.56
CA GLY A 198 18.35 -39.16 14.67
C GLY A 198 17.86 -39.97 15.87
N GLU A 199 16.55 -40.04 16.10
CA GLU A 199 15.87 -41.11 16.87
C GLU A 199 14.59 -41.57 16.17
#